data_AF-A0A970P8Y7-F1
#
_entry.id   AF-A0A970P8Y7-F1
#
_cell.length_a   1.000
_cell.length_b   1.000
_cell.length_c   1.000
_cell.angle_alpha   90.00
_cell.angle_beta   90.00
_cell.angle_gamma   90.00
#
_symmetry.space_group_name_H-M   'P 1'
#
loop_
_entity.id
_entity.type
_entity.pdbx_description
1 polymer ?
#
loop_
_entity_poly.entity_id
_entity_poly.type
_entity_poly.pdbx_seq_one_letter_code
_entity_poly.pdbx_strand_id
1 'polypeptide(L)'
;MRFVLLFLLSVTAVEADDTLQATIDAAIAGKAEVLRLPAGEHRLSSTLRVRDAHDLTIEGHGATLVFTNWRDSGLHLLGCSRVTLRNLTIDFDPLPFTQGTILSISEDRSQWEFEVHAGYPSLSEEYLATQAYVYDPETCRLRRGIPDIYPRGVEALSERRGRITINPAVPGTENARAGDLVVLNIRDGEGVYMNQCEDLTVENVTVLTCPGIAFIARYMFGDNVFRRLAVRPGPPPAGATYPRLMSSCADAFNFAYAARGPVVERCRFRAMGDDSINLHGPTFAVCAVSEREVVLGRPYGGEPYERMVSPGDIVQGLRVNTFEPIGEAVVERFEREREVPDEWRTQVQSLWPRVQVNTGSFFRVQLAGALAVDVGDWVASPTTSAAGFAIRDCEFRDHRARGMRIQSSNGIIERNRLSGLQGAGISVGPEFGFWREAGWVRDLTIRDNVIEDVGRGDVIQERWGFSLAGITVFGRVEREATCPMGNRDIVISGNSIDGCPTAGISVSCTRGVGITGNTIAHTNYLAGADGDAGQPIEVEGAEDVVTEGNELSGVGEPL
;
A
#
# COMPACT_ATOMS: atom_id res chain seq x y z
N MET A 1 -35.60 48.99 -29.13
CA MET A 1 -35.35 47.53 -29.17
C MET A 1 -34.04 47.28 -29.88
N ARG A 2 -32.96 47.03 -29.14
CA ARG A 2 -31.66 46.57 -29.66
C ARG A 2 -31.30 45.32 -28.86
N PHE A 3 -31.15 44.21 -29.56
CA PHE A 3 -30.66 42.95 -29.02
C PHE A 3 -29.18 43.12 -28.62
N VAL A 4 -28.83 42.68 -27.41
CA VAL A 4 -27.44 42.44 -27.00
C VAL A 4 -27.31 40.95 -26.77
N LEU A 5 -26.55 40.32 -27.66
CA LEU A 5 -26.15 38.91 -27.61
C LEU A 5 -24.93 38.84 -26.69
N LEU A 6 -25.08 38.23 -25.50
CA LEU A 6 -23.94 37.91 -24.63
C LEU A 6 -23.30 36.61 -25.14
N PHE A 7 -22.13 36.72 -25.75
CA PHE A 7 -21.23 35.59 -25.96
C PHE A 7 -20.55 35.27 -24.62
N LEU A 8 -20.91 34.14 -24.01
CA LEU A 8 -20.11 33.48 -23.00
C LEU A 8 -18.91 32.84 -23.72
N LEU A 9 -17.75 33.50 -23.63
CA LEU A 9 -16.47 32.93 -24.04
C LEU A 9 -16.12 31.77 -23.11
N SER A 10 -16.11 30.56 -23.65
CA SER A 10 -15.47 29.40 -23.06
C SER A 10 -13.97 29.65 -22.99
N VAL A 11 -13.44 29.83 -21.78
CA VAL A 11 -11.99 29.72 -21.55
C VAL A 11 -11.63 28.27 -21.79
N THR A 12 -10.80 28.04 -22.79
CA THR A 12 -10.31 26.73 -23.21
C THR A 12 -9.43 26.13 -22.12
N ALA A 13 -9.79 24.92 -21.65
CA ALA A 13 -9.09 24.18 -20.60
C ALA A 13 -7.59 23.90 -20.89
N VAL A 14 -7.15 24.06 -22.14
CA VAL A 14 -5.74 23.84 -22.56
C VAL A 14 -4.79 24.93 -22.05
N GLU A 15 -5.25 26.15 -21.77
CA GLU A 15 -4.36 27.24 -21.29
C GLU A 15 -4.07 27.17 -19.78
N ALA A 16 -4.83 26.43 -18.97
CA ALA A 16 -4.66 26.41 -17.52
C ALA A 16 -3.45 25.57 -17.07
N ASP A 17 -3.18 24.44 -17.73
CA ASP A 17 -2.14 23.47 -17.36
C ASP A 17 -0.72 24.06 -17.37
N ASP A 18 -0.37 24.74 -18.46
CA ASP A 18 0.96 25.32 -18.65
C ASP A 18 1.25 26.42 -17.62
N THR A 19 0.21 27.09 -17.11
CA THR A 19 0.40 28.22 -16.19
C THR A 19 0.80 27.79 -14.79
N LEU A 20 0.24 26.69 -14.27
CA LEU A 20 0.53 26.25 -12.90
C LEU A 20 1.90 25.58 -12.83
N GLN A 21 2.25 24.74 -13.81
CA GLN A 21 3.60 24.17 -13.91
C GLN A 21 4.66 25.27 -14.07
N ALA A 22 4.45 26.24 -14.97
CA ALA A 22 5.38 27.35 -15.13
C ALA A 22 5.53 28.19 -13.86
N THR A 23 4.46 28.35 -13.07
CA THR A 23 4.50 29.04 -11.77
C THR A 23 5.37 28.29 -10.76
N ILE A 24 5.26 26.96 -10.71
CA ILE A 24 6.12 26.10 -9.87
C ILE A 24 7.58 26.24 -10.30
N ASP A 25 7.86 26.09 -11.59
CA ASP A 25 9.22 26.16 -12.14
C ASP A 25 9.86 27.52 -11.89
N ALA A 26 9.10 28.61 -12.06
CA ALA A 26 9.56 29.97 -11.79
C ALA A 26 9.87 30.20 -10.30
N ALA A 27 9.06 29.65 -9.39
CA ALA A 27 9.31 29.74 -7.96
C ALA A 27 10.59 29.00 -7.56
N ILE A 28 10.82 27.79 -8.12
CA ILE A 28 12.03 27.01 -7.88
C ILE A 28 13.26 27.71 -8.46
N ALA A 29 13.22 28.13 -9.72
CA ALA A 29 14.32 28.83 -10.38
C ALA A 29 14.67 30.16 -9.68
N GLY A 30 13.63 30.85 -9.18
CA GLY A 30 13.76 32.07 -8.39
C GLY A 30 14.18 31.84 -6.94
N LYS A 31 14.32 30.58 -6.49
CA LYS A 31 14.61 30.20 -5.10
C LYS A 31 13.66 30.83 -4.09
N ALA A 32 12.37 30.81 -4.42
CA ALA A 32 11.33 31.27 -3.50
C ALA A 32 11.31 30.37 -2.25
N GLU A 33 11.18 30.98 -1.07
CA GLU A 33 10.97 30.23 0.18
C GLU A 33 9.53 29.72 0.29
N VAL A 34 8.58 30.43 -0.33
CA VAL A 34 7.15 30.11 -0.29
C VAL A 34 6.52 30.29 -1.68
N LEU A 35 5.92 29.23 -2.19
CA LEU A 35 5.02 29.23 -3.33
C LEU A 35 3.58 29.09 -2.83
N ARG A 36 2.71 30.03 -3.17
CA ARG A 36 1.26 29.93 -2.92
C ARG A 36 0.56 29.55 -4.20
N LEU A 37 -0.10 28.39 -4.22
CA LEU A 37 -0.95 28.01 -5.35
C LEU A 37 -2.21 28.90 -5.34
N PRO A 38 -2.76 29.25 -6.52
CA PRO A 38 -4.01 29.98 -6.56
C PRO A 38 -5.13 29.15 -5.92
N ALA A 39 -6.04 29.77 -5.19
CA ALA A 39 -7.18 29.06 -4.59
C ALA A 39 -8.18 28.60 -5.68
N GLY A 40 -9.00 27.61 -5.34
CA GLY A 40 -10.05 27.09 -6.22
C GLY A 40 -9.68 25.79 -6.94
N GLU A 41 -10.55 25.36 -7.86
CA GLU A 41 -10.35 24.16 -8.66
C GLU A 41 -9.43 24.46 -9.86
N HIS A 42 -8.39 23.63 -10.03
CA HIS A 42 -7.47 23.62 -11.16
C HIS A 42 -7.60 22.29 -11.87
N ARG A 43 -8.10 22.32 -13.10
CA ARG A 43 -8.25 21.12 -13.93
C ARG A 43 -7.00 20.95 -14.77
N LEU A 44 -6.36 19.80 -14.66
CA LEU A 44 -5.01 19.55 -15.13
C LEU A 44 -4.97 18.31 -16.04
N SER A 45 -4.58 18.45 -17.29
CA SER A 45 -4.45 17.33 -18.24
C SER A 45 -3.11 16.59 -18.13
N SER A 46 -2.17 17.09 -17.32
CA SER A 46 -0.85 16.49 -17.13
C SER A 46 -0.37 16.52 -15.68
N THR A 47 0.58 15.63 -15.35
CA THR A 47 1.30 15.61 -14.07
C THR A 47 1.97 16.95 -13.75
N LEU A 48 1.73 17.46 -12.54
CA LEU A 48 2.51 18.56 -11.97
C LEU A 48 3.80 18.05 -11.33
N ARG A 49 4.91 18.73 -11.56
CA ARG A 49 6.24 18.32 -11.11
C ARG A 49 6.93 19.42 -10.34
N VAL A 50 7.39 19.06 -9.15
CA VAL A 50 8.30 19.83 -8.32
C VAL A 50 9.63 19.09 -8.39
N ARG A 51 10.61 19.64 -9.11
CA ARG A 51 11.90 18.98 -9.35
C ARG A 51 13.01 19.77 -8.67
N ASP A 52 13.88 19.06 -7.96
CA ASP A 52 15.11 19.59 -7.37
C ASP A 52 14.87 20.88 -6.55
N ALA A 53 13.70 20.94 -5.88
CA ALA A 53 13.34 22.06 -5.04
C ALA A 53 14.01 21.91 -3.67
N HIS A 54 14.54 23.02 -3.16
CA HIS A 54 15.24 23.07 -1.89
C HIS A 54 14.70 24.23 -1.06
N ASP A 55 14.45 23.99 0.23
CA ASP A 55 14.02 25.02 1.20
C ASP A 55 12.73 25.76 0.77
N LEU A 56 11.76 25.02 0.21
CA LEU A 56 10.53 25.56 -0.36
C LEU A 56 9.29 25.07 0.40
N THR A 57 8.40 25.99 0.76
CA THR A 57 7.03 25.68 1.17
C THR A 57 6.05 25.90 0.02
N ILE A 58 5.35 24.85 -0.38
CA ILE A 58 4.23 24.90 -1.31
C ILE A 58 2.93 24.92 -0.51
N GLU A 59 2.28 26.07 -0.51
CA GLU A 59 1.04 26.37 0.20
C GLU A 59 -0.13 26.30 -0.78
N GLY A 60 -0.97 25.29 -0.63
CA GLY A 60 -2.13 25.09 -1.49
C GLY A 60 -3.24 26.13 -1.32
N HIS A 61 -3.37 26.75 -0.14
CA HIS A 61 -4.36 27.80 0.12
C HIS A 61 -5.81 27.40 -0.27
N GLY A 62 -6.18 26.13 -0.10
CA GLY A 62 -7.51 25.62 -0.49
C GLY A 62 -7.65 25.26 -1.98
N ALA A 63 -6.54 25.16 -2.72
CA ALA A 63 -6.54 24.63 -4.07
C ALA A 63 -7.02 23.17 -4.13
N THR A 64 -7.79 22.85 -5.16
CA THR A 64 -8.15 21.49 -5.54
C THR A 64 -7.57 21.21 -6.93
N LEU A 65 -6.64 20.26 -7.02
CA LEU A 65 -6.01 19.83 -8.26
C LEU A 65 -6.81 18.64 -8.81
N VAL A 66 -7.53 18.84 -9.92
CA VAL A 66 -8.36 17.82 -10.56
C VAL A 66 -7.68 17.35 -11.83
N PHE A 67 -7.13 16.15 -11.82
CA PHE A 67 -6.44 15.61 -12.99
C PHE A 67 -7.43 14.99 -13.98
N THR A 68 -7.35 15.37 -15.25
CA THR A 68 -8.30 14.98 -16.30
C THR A 68 -7.81 13.86 -17.22
N ASN A 69 -6.62 13.34 -16.99
CA ASN A 69 -6.09 12.15 -17.64
C ASN A 69 -5.46 11.24 -16.58
N TRP A 70 -6.18 10.21 -16.15
CA TRP A 70 -5.69 9.32 -15.09
C TRP A 70 -4.45 8.50 -15.48
N ARG A 71 -4.12 8.33 -16.77
CA ARG A 71 -2.95 7.53 -17.21
C ARG A 71 -1.59 8.16 -16.89
N ASP A 72 -1.50 9.48 -16.88
CA ASP A 72 -0.23 10.21 -16.82
C ASP A 72 -0.22 11.33 -15.76
N SER A 73 -1.03 11.22 -14.70
CA SER A 73 -1.32 12.37 -13.83
C SER A 73 -1.27 12.11 -12.34
N GLY A 74 -0.81 13.14 -11.63
CA GLY A 74 -0.63 13.24 -10.19
C GLY A 74 0.27 14.45 -9.86
N LEU A 75 0.64 14.61 -8.59
CA LEU A 75 1.62 15.62 -8.15
C LEU A 75 2.94 14.93 -7.77
N HIS A 76 4.03 15.24 -8.47
CA HIS A 76 5.31 14.56 -8.31
C HIS A 76 6.34 15.49 -7.68
N LEU A 77 6.92 15.07 -6.55
CA LEU A 77 8.07 15.68 -5.90
C LEU A 77 9.29 14.79 -6.17
N LEU A 78 10.26 15.33 -6.90
CA LEU A 78 11.40 14.57 -7.43
C LEU A 78 12.68 15.27 -7.00
N GLY A 79 13.58 14.56 -6.29
CA GLY A 79 14.89 15.11 -5.92
C GLY A 79 14.81 16.30 -4.94
N CYS A 80 13.69 16.49 -4.25
CA CYS A 80 13.46 17.66 -3.41
C CYS A 80 14.09 17.47 -2.02
N SER A 81 14.58 18.55 -1.39
CA SER A 81 15.01 18.49 0.01
C SER A 81 14.55 19.67 0.85
N ARG A 82 14.16 19.40 2.12
CA ARG A 82 13.60 20.40 3.04
C ARG A 82 12.40 21.13 2.42
N VAL A 83 11.50 20.37 1.81
CA VAL A 83 10.28 20.88 1.16
C VAL A 83 9.06 20.60 2.04
N THR A 84 8.17 21.57 2.16
CA THR A 84 6.86 21.41 2.80
C THR A 84 5.75 21.53 1.76
N LEU A 85 4.90 20.51 1.63
CA LEU A 85 3.67 20.56 0.84
C LEU A 85 2.46 20.56 1.77
N ARG A 86 1.58 21.56 1.68
CA ARG A 86 0.40 21.59 2.58
C ARG A 86 -0.85 22.26 2.04
N ASN A 87 -1.98 21.92 2.66
CA ASN A 87 -3.30 22.56 2.49
C ASN A 87 -3.85 22.54 1.05
N LEU A 88 -3.84 21.37 0.42
CA LEU A 88 -4.42 21.16 -0.91
C LEU A 88 -5.23 19.86 -0.98
N THR A 89 -6.08 19.78 -1.99
CA THR A 89 -6.84 18.57 -2.34
C THR A 89 -6.46 18.09 -3.73
N ILE A 90 -6.44 16.78 -3.95
CA ILE A 90 -6.23 16.11 -5.24
C ILE A 90 -7.47 15.28 -5.56
N ASP A 91 -7.95 15.34 -6.79
CA ASP A 91 -9.03 14.52 -7.32
C ASP A 91 -8.77 14.19 -8.80
N PHE A 92 -9.58 13.30 -9.38
CA PHE A 92 -9.51 12.96 -10.80
C PHE A 92 -10.91 13.00 -11.42
N ASP A 93 -10.99 13.48 -12.66
CA ASP A 93 -12.21 13.55 -13.44
C ASP A 93 -11.91 13.37 -14.94
N PRO A 94 -12.24 12.22 -15.57
CA PRO A 94 -13.17 11.21 -15.05
C PRO A 94 -12.60 10.39 -13.88
N LEU A 95 -13.51 9.84 -13.07
CA LEU A 95 -13.14 8.96 -11.96
C LEU A 95 -12.42 7.71 -12.49
N PRO A 96 -11.35 7.23 -11.85
CA PRO A 96 -10.60 6.04 -12.29
C PRO A 96 -11.29 4.72 -11.91
N PHE A 97 -12.60 4.76 -11.75
CA PHE A 97 -13.46 3.62 -11.49
C PHE A 97 -14.87 3.92 -11.98
N THR A 98 -15.62 2.88 -12.30
CA THR A 98 -17.07 2.97 -12.44
C THR A 98 -17.76 2.15 -11.36
N GLN A 99 -19.03 2.42 -11.10
CA GLN A 99 -19.83 1.68 -10.14
C GLN A 99 -21.28 1.51 -10.60
N GLY A 100 -21.92 0.45 -10.11
CA GLY A 100 -23.29 0.12 -10.47
C GLY A 100 -23.97 -0.76 -9.45
N THR A 101 -25.21 -1.16 -9.78
CA THR A 101 -25.98 -2.15 -9.02
C THR A 101 -26.02 -3.46 -9.80
N ILE A 102 -25.72 -4.57 -9.14
CA ILE A 102 -25.92 -5.92 -9.68
C ILE A 102 -27.43 -6.15 -9.84
N LEU A 103 -27.89 -6.34 -11.07
CA LEU A 103 -29.30 -6.56 -11.40
C LEU A 103 -29.69 -8.02 -11.27
N SER A 104 -28.81 -8.92 -11.71
CA SER A 104 -29.08 -10.35 -11.74
C SER A 104 -27.78 -11.14 -11.64
N ILE A 105 -27.89 -12.36 -11.14
CA ILE A 105 -26.83 -13.36 -11.07
C ILE A 105 -27.39 -14.62 -11.72
N SER A 106 -26.66 -15.21 -12.67
CA SER A 106 -27.06 -16.45 -13.35
C SER A 106 -27.25 -17.61 -12.38
N GLU A 107 -27.98 -18.64 -12.78
CA GLU A 107 -28.27 -19.81 -11.94
C GLU A 107 -26.97 -20.53 -11.49
N ASP A 108 -25.99 -20.65 -12.39
CA ASP A 108 -24.65 -21.17 -12.11
C ASP A 108 -23.72 -20.16 -11.41
N ARG A 109 -24.24 -18.95 -11.14
CA ARG A 109 -23.56 -17.81 -10.50
C ARG A 109 -22.34 -17.26 -11.23
N SER A 110 -22.01 -17.76 -12.42
CA SER A 110 -20.81 -17.39 -13.15
C SER A 110 -20.92 -16.02 -13.84
N GLN A 111 -22.13 -15.52 -14.07
CA GLN A 111 -22.40 -14.27 -14.77
C GLN A 111 -23.24 -13.32 -13.94
N TRP A 112 -22.74 -12.10 -13.73
CA TRP A 112 -23.43 -11.04 -12.99
C TRP A 112 -23.71 -9.88 -13.93
N GLU A 113 -24.99 -9.58 -14.17
CA GLU A 113 -25.36 -8.39 -14.94
C GLU A 113 -25.54 -7.21 -13.99
N PHE A 114 -25.03 -6.05 -14.37
CA PHE A 114 -25.10 -4.84 -13.55
C PHE A 114 -25.44 -3.62 -14.39
N GLU A 115 -25.99 -2.61 -13.73
CA GLU A 115 -26.29 -1.30 -14.33
C GLU A 115 -25.47 -0.21 -13.65
N VAL A 116 -24.71 0.53 -14.45
CA VAL A 116 -23.86 1.64 -14.01
C VAL A 116 -24.73 2.78 -13.51
N HIS A 117 -24.38 3.32 -12.34
CA HIS A 117 -25.08 4.46 -11.76
C HIS A 117 -24.94 5.72 -12.63
N ALA A 118 -25.97 6.58 -12.61
CA ALA A 118 -25.92 7.87 -13.28
C ALA A 118 -24.69 8.69 -12.80
N GLY A 119 -24.12 9.52 -13.68
CA GLY A 119 -22.96 10.37 -13.38
C GLY A 119 -21.60 9.65 -13.32
N TYR A 120 -21.54 8.32 -13.23
CA TYR A 120 -20.27 7.57 -13.27
C TYR A 120 -19.81 7.28 -14.69
N PRO A 121 -18.51 7.02 -14.92
CA PRO A 121 -17.99 6.67 -16.24
C PRO A 121 -18.75 5.49 -16.87
N SER A 122 -19.07 5.58 -18.16
CA SER A 122 -19.71 4.50 -18.93
C SER A 122 -18.76 3.34 -19.19
N LEU A 123 -19.29 2.19 -19.59
CA LEU A 123 -18.49 1.00 -19.92
C LEU A 123 -17.79 1.14 -21.29
N SER A 124 -16.77 2.00 -21.36
CA SER A 124 -15.79 2.00 -22.44
C SER A 124 -14.73 0.92 -22.19
N GLU A 125 -13.86 0.67 -23.18
CA GLU A 125 -12.77 -0.32 -23.10
C GLU A 125 -11.94 -0.17 -21.83
N GLU A 126 -11.66 1.05 -21.40
CA GLU A 126 -10.91 1.35 -20.17
C GLU A 126 -11.60 0.94 -18.87
N TYR A 127 -12.93 0.95 -18.85
CA TYR A 127 -13.74 0.64 -17.66
C TYR A 127 -14.22 -0.81 -17.64
N LEU A 128 -13.83 -1.64 -18.62
CA LEU A 128 -13.96 -3.09 -18.57
C LEU A 128 -12.85 -3.71 -17.70
N ALA A 129 -12.73 -3.20 -16.47
CA ALA A 129 -11.63 -3.52 -15.58
C ALA A 129 -11.68 -4.98 -15.08
N THR A 130 -10.50 -5.56 -14.84
CA THR A 130 -10.32 -6.94 -14.37
C THR A 130 -10.17 -7.06 -12.86
N GLN A 131 -10.54 -6.00 -12.13
CA GLN A 131 -10.65 -6.00 -10.68
C GLN A 131 -11.97 -5.33 -10.29
N ALA A 132 -12.73 -5.97 -9.39
CA ALA A 132 -14.00 -5.49 -8.93
C ALA A 132 -14.23 -5.79 -7.44
N TYR A 133 -15.05 -4.96 -6.81
CA TYR A 133 -15.40 -5.05 -5.39
C TYR A 133 -16.90 -4.96 -5.21
N VAL A 134 -17.44 -5.77 -4.31
CA VAL A 134 -18.88 -5.80 -4.01
C VAL A 134 -19.15 -5.07 -2.69
N TYR A 135 -20.12 -4.18 -2.70
CA TYR A 135 -20.54 -3.39 -1.54
C TYR A 135 -21.98 -3.69 -1.18
N ASP A 136 -22.24 -3.65 0.12
CA ASP A 136 -23.58 -3.71 0.68
C ASP A 136 -24.32 -2.37 0.40
N PRO A 137 -25.54 -2.40 -0.16
CA PRO A 137 -26.24 -1.20 -0.61
C PRO A 137 -26.80 -0.35 0.53
N GLU A 138 -27.00 -0.93 1.72
CA GLU A 138 -27.55 -0.21 2.88
C GLU A 138 -26.44 0.56 3.61
N THR A 139 -25.28 -0.08 3.77
CA THR A 139 -24.15 0.45 4.53
C THR A 139 -23.10 1.14 3.68
N CYS A 140 -23.08 0.92 2.36
CA CYS A 140 -22.03 1.35 1.42
C CYS A 140 -20.62 0.89 1.86
N ARG A 141 -20.54 -0.24 2.56
CA ARG A 141 -19.28 -0.90 2.96
C ARG A 141 -19.03 -2.10 2.07
N LEU A 142 -17.78 -2.53 1.97
CA LEU A 142 -17.46 -3.82 1.36
C LEU A 142 -18.32 -4.91 2.00
N ARG A 143 -18.96 -5.71 1.15
CA ARG A 143 -19.87 -6.76 1.59
C ARG A 143 -19.05 -7.86 2.28
N ARG A 144 -19.45 -8.19 3.51
CA ARG A 144 -18.77 -9.20 4.33
C ARG A 144 -18.78 -10.55 3.62
N GLY A 145 -17.65 -11.26 3.67
CA GLY A 145 -17.51 -12.63 3.16
C GLY A 145 -17.46 -12.72 1.65
N ILE A 146 -17.24 -11.60 0.94
CA ILE A 146 -16.97 -11.60 -0.49
C ILE A 146 -15.48 -11.30 -0.72
N PRO A 147 -14.79 -12.11 -1.54
CA PRO A 147 -13.41 -11.86 -1.93
C PRO A 147 -13.27 -10.64 -2.83
N ASP A 148 -12.02 -10.29 -3.13
CA ASP A 148 -11.74 -9.55 -4.35
C ASP A 148 -12.27 -10.31 -5.56
N ILE A 149 -12.99 -9.61 -6.43
CA ILE A 149 -13.45 -10.20 -7.68
C ILE A 149 -12.41 -9.88 -8.75
N TYR A 150 -11.84 -10.94 -9.32
CA TYR A 150 -11.00 -10.87 -10.52
C TYR A 150 -11.78 -11.50 -11.68
N PRO A 151 -12.58 -10.72 -12.43
CA PRO A 151 -13.35 -11.24 -13.55
C PRO A 151 -12.46 -11.96 -14.57
N ARG A 152 -12.95 -13.09 -15.10
CA ARG A 152 -12.42 -13.70 -16.32
C ARG A 152 -12.71 -12.85 -17.55
N GLY A 153 -13.73 -12.00 -17.47
CA GLY A 153 -14.08 -11.01 -18.49
C GLY A 153 -15.18 -10.08 -18.02
N VAL A 154 -15.18 -8.86 -18.56
CA VAL A 154 -16.25 -7.88 -18.40
C VAL A 154 -16.71 -7.45 -19.78
N GLU A 155 -18.00 -7.57 -20.06
CA GLU A 155 -18.62 -7.22 -21.34
C GLU A 155 -19.55 -6.01 -21.16
N ALA A 156 -19.49 -5.04 -22.07
CA ALA A 156 -20.51 -4.00 -22.17
C ALA A 156 -21.70 -4.50 -23.01
N LEU A 157 -22.86 -4.69 -22.37
CA LEU A 157 -24.13 -4.98 -23.05
C LEU A 157 -24.76 -3.68 -23.62
N SER A 158 -24.43 -2.54 -23.02
CA SER A 158 -24.66 -1.18 -23.50
C SER A 158 -23.71 -0.22 -22.76
N GLU A 159 -23.78 1.09 -23.01
CA GLU A 159 -22.98 2.09 -22.27
C GLU A 159 -23.21 2.06 -20.76
N ARG A 160 -24.38 1.56 -20.32
CA ARG A 160 -24.80 1.54 -18.91
C ARG A 160 -25.04 0.15 -18.35
N ARG A 161 -25.01 -0.90 -19.16
CA ARG A 161 -25.23 -2.29 -18.69
C ARG A 161 -24.03 -3.14 -19.03
N GLY A 162 -23.52 -3.85 -18.04
CA GLY A 162 -22.39 -4.74 -18.20
C GLY A 162 -22.68 -6.13 -17.66
N ARG A 163 -21.82 -7.08 -18.05
CA ARG A 163 -21.80 -8.44 -17.54
C ARG A 163 -20.40 -8.79 -17.07
N ILE A 164 -20.27 -9.12 -15.79
CA ILE A 164 -19.06 -9.65 -15.19
C ILE A 164 -19.14 -11.18 -15.28
N THR A 165 -18.09 -11.82 -15.80
CA THR A 165 -17.92 -13.28 -15.79
C THR A 165 -16.84 -13.67 -14.79
N ILE A 166 -17.16 -14.54 -13.83
CA ILE A 166 -16.25 -14.97 -12.76
C ILE A 166 -16.07 -16.48 -12.73
N ASN A 167 -15.14 -16.95 -11.89
CA ASN A 167 -15.11 -18.33 -11.45
C ASN A 167 -16.00 -18.49 -10.21
N PRO A 168 -17.18 -19.14 -10.30
CA PRO A 168 -18.08 -19.28 -9.16
C PRO A 168 -17.54 -20.28 -8.10
N ALA A 169 -16.46 -21.00 -8.39
CA ALA A 169 -15.80 -21.88 -7.43
C ALA A 169 -14.87 -21.13 -6.46
N VAL A 170 -14.66 -19.82 -6.63
CA VAL A 170 -13.93 -19.01 -5.64
C VAL A 170 -14.82 -18.86 -4.41
N PRO A 171 -14.36 -19.29 -3.21
CA PRO A 171 -15.14 -19.18 -1.98
C PRO A 171 -15.61 -17.74 -1.70
N GLY A 172 -16.79 -17.60 -1.11
CA GLY A 172 -17.39 -16.30 -0.78
C GLY A 172 -18.11 -15.62 -1.93
N THR A 173 -17.88 -16.00 -3.20
CA THR A 173 -18.64 -15.45 -4.35
C THR A 173 -20.12 -15.85 -4.32
N GLU A 174 -20.48 -16.91 -3.60
CA GLU A 174 -21.84 -17.31 -3.28
C GLU A 174 -22.62 -16.29 -2.44
N ASN A 175 -21.92 -15.39 -1.75
CA ASN A 175 -22.53 -14.38 -0.89
C ASN A 175 -23.03 -13.14 -1.66
N ALA A 176 -22.62 -12.96 -2.93
CA ALA A 176 -23.11 -11.88 -3.80
C ALA A 176 -24.59 -12.05 -4.14
N ARG A 177 -25.33 -10.93 -4.20
CA ARG A 177 -26.77 -10.90 -4.43
C ARG A 177 -27.14 -9.83 -5.46
N ALA A 178 -28.23 -10.06 -6.18
CA ALA A 178 -28.89 -8.98 -6.89
C ALA A 178 -29.29 -7.87 -5.90
N GLY A 179 -29.06 -6.61 -6.27
CA GLY A 179 -29.20 -5.44 -5.41
C GLY A 179 -27.88 -4.98 -4.76
N ASP A 180 -26.84 -5.81 -4.74
CA ASP A 180 -25.52 -5.38 -4.29
C ASP A 180 -24.92 -4.34 -5.22
N LEU A 181 -24.07 -3.47 -4.67
CA LEU A 181 -23.33 -2.52 -5.48
C LEU A 181 -22.00 -3.14 -5.92
N VAL A 182 -21.55 -2.79 -7.12
CA VAL A 182 -20.26 -3.23 -7.66
C VAL A 182 -19.44 -2.03 -8.09
N VAL A 183 -18.14 -2.04 -7.76
CA VAL A 183 -17.14 -1.09 -8.28
C VAL A 183 -16.20 -1.86 -9.18
N LEU A 184 -15.92 -1.32 -10.38
CA LEU A 184 -14.83 -1.77 -11.24
C LEU A 184 -13.77 -0.68 -11.26
N ASN A 185 -12.59 -0.97 -10.72
CA ASN A 185 -11.52 0.02 -10.54
C ASN A 185 -10.38 -0.19 -11.54
N ILE A 186 -9.85 0.91 -12.04
CA ILE A 186 -8.59 0.96 -12.78
C ILE A 186 -7.47 1.11 -11.74
N ARG A 187 -6.41 0.31 -11.88
CA ARG A 187 -5.28 0.28 -10.94
C ARG A 187 -3.95 0.60 -11.63
N ASP A 188 -3.81 1.85 -12.07
CA ASP A 188 -2.70 2.35 -12.90
C ASP A 188 -2.41 3.84 -12.63
N GLY A 189 -1.39 4.13 -11.80
CA GLY A 189 -0.94 5.49 -11.48
C GLY A 189 -1.02 5.86 -9.99
N GLU A 190 -0.93 7.15 -9.69
CA GLU A 190 -0.78 7.65 -8.32
C GLU A 190 -1.36 9.05 -8.09
N GLY A 191 -1.58 9.41 -6.82
CA GLY A 191 -2.02 10.76 -6.44
C GLY A 191 -0.84 11.72 -6.23
N VAL A 192 0.01 11.41 -5.26
CA VAL A 192 1.24 12.14 -4.93
C VAL A 192 2.43 11.20 -4.97
N TYR A 193 3.36 11.45 -5.89
CA TYR A 193 4.62 10.71 -6.00
C TYR A 193 5.77 11.48 -5.38
N MET A 194 6.53 10.83 -4.52
CA MET A 194 7.71 11.38 -3.87
C MET A 194 8.87 10.44 -4.11
N ASN A 195 9.89 10.90 -4.81
CA ASN A 195 11.00 10.05 -5.22
C ASN A 195 12.33 10.74 -4.99
N GLN A 196 13.25 10.05 -4.32
CA GLN A 196 14.59 10.57 -4.00
C GLN A 196 14.53 11.93 -3.28
N CYS A 197 13.55 12.09 -2.38
CA CYS A 197 13.40 13.30 -1.58
C CYS A 197 14.00 13.12 -0.17
N GLU A 198 14.34 14.24 0.46
CA GLU A 198 14.96 14.31 1.78
C GLU A 198 14.27 15.35 2.68
N ASP A 199 14.06 15.04 3.95
CA ASP A 199 13.46 15.96 4.94
C ASP A 199 12.14 16.59 4.44
N LEU A 200 11.25 15.76 3.89
CA LEU A 200 9.97 16.22 3.36
C LEU A 200 8.91 16.34 4.48
N THR A 201 8.14 17.42 4.46
CA THR A 201 6.89 17.52 5.25
C THR A 201 5.68 17.59 4.32
N VAL A 202 4.75 16.64 4.45
CA VAL A 202 3.45 16.68 3.78
C VAL A 202 2.36 16.80 4.84
N GLU A 203 1.62 17.91 4.81
CA GLU A 203 0.72 18.27 5.89
C GLU A 203 -0.64 18.73 5.39
N ASN A 204 -1.73 18.15 5.92
CA ASN A 204 -3.09 18.55 5.54
C ASN A 204 -3.34 18.49 4.02
N VAL A 205 -2.95 17.37 3.41
CA VAL A 205 -3.20 17.07 1.99
C VAL A 205 -4.26 15.98 1.90
N THR A 206 -5.29 16.21 1.07
CA THR A 206 -6.38 15.26 0.84
C THR A 206 -6.30 14.68 -0.57
N VAL A 207 -6.38 13.36 -0.72
CA VAL A 207 -6.63 12.69 -2.00
C VAL A 207 -8.05 12.13 -1.99
N LEU A 208 -8.89 12.61 -2.91
CA LEU A 208 -10.28 12.19 -3.03
C LEU A 208 -10.45 10.89 -3.84
N THR A 209 -9.63 10.75 -4.87
CA THR A 209 -9.47 9.55 -5.69
C THR A 209 -8.12 9.62 -6.39
N CYS A 210 -7.60 8.49 -6.82
CA CYS A 210 -6.53 8.37 -7.82
C CYS A 210 -6.59 6.95 -8.43
N PRO A 211 -6.03 6.74 -9.63
CA PRO A 211 -6.09 5.44 -10.30
C PRO A 211 -5.18 4.39 -9.68
N GLY A 212 -4.42 4.70 -8.62
CA GLY A 212 -3.67 3.69 -7.89
C GLY A 212 -3.37 4.15 -6.47
N ILE A 213 -2.11 4.38 -6.14
CA ILE A 213 -1.69 4.68 -4.76
C ILE A 213 -1.84 6.17 -4.48
N ALA A 214 -2.48 6.56 -3.38
CA ALA A 214 -2.72 7.98 -3.08
C ALA A 214 -1.43 8.75 -2.77
N PHE A 215 -0.57 8.18 -1.93
CA PHE A 215 0.73 8.74 -1.57
C PHE A 215 1.80 7.67 -1.68
N ILE A 216 2.71 7.82 -2.63
CA ILE A 216 3.79 6.87 -2.88
C ILE A 216 5.13 7.57 -2.68
N ALA A 217 5.96 7.00 -1.81
CA ALA A 217 7.27 7.50 -1.47
C ALA A 217 8.32 6.42 -1.73
N ARG A 218 9.35 6.75 -2.52
CA ARG A 218 10.40 5.83 -2.97
C ARG A 218 11.77 6.46 -2.79
N TYR A 219 12.74 5.68 -2.32
CA TYR A 219 14.14 6.12 -2.21
C TYR A 219 14.30 7.39 -1.34
N MET A 220 13.56 7.44 -0.22
CA MET A 220 13.51 8.61 0.65
C MET A 220 14.69 8.64 1.63
N PHE A 221 15.11 9.86 1.98
CA PHE A 221 16.21 10.17 2.90
C PHE A 221 15.74 11.08 4.04
N GLY A 222 16.51 11.15 5.11
CA GLY A 222 16.27 12.10 6.21
C GLY A 222 14.95 11.90 6.96
N ASP A 223 14.54 12.93 7.69
CA ASP A 223 13.39 12.88 8.60
C ASP A 223 12.11 13.34 7.87
N ASN A 224 11.34 12.39 7.34
CA ASN A 224 10.12 12.68 6.58
C ASN A 224 8.88 12.64 7.48
N VAL A 225 8.03 13.66 7.39
CA VAL A 225 6.84 13.84 8.22
C VAL A 225 5.58 13.93 7.37
N PHE A 226 4.62 13.05 7.66
CA PHE A 226 3.32 12.96 7.00
C PHE A 226 2.24 13.15 8.04
N ARG A 227 1.50 14.26 7.95
CA ARG A 227 0.61 14.68 9.04
C ARG A 227 -0.73 15.17 8.55
N ARG A 228 -1.81 14.70 9.19
CA ARG A 228 -3.17 15.09 8.81
C ARG A 228 -3.46 14.84 7.32
N LEU A 229 -2.89 13.79 6.76
CA LEU A 229 -3.26 13.34 5.43
C LEU A 229 -4.65 12.74 5.47
N ALA A 230 -5.40 12.91 4.38
CA ALA A 230 -6.70 12.28 4.22
C ALA A 230 -6.81 11.56 2.87
N VAL A 231 -7.32 10.34 2.89
CA VAL A 231 -7.74 9.61 1.69
C VAL A 231 -9.18 9.19 1.93
N ARG A 232 -10.10 9.71 1.13
CA ARG A 232 -11.54 9.49 1.33
C ARG A 232 -12.31 9.80 0.05
N PRO A 233 -13.49 9.19 -0.18
CA PRO A 233 -14.27 9.49 -1.37
C PRO A 233 -14.60 10.99 -1.48
N GLY A 234 -14.50 11.52 -2.70
CA GLY A 234 -14.92 12.86 -3.06
C GLY A 234 -16.45 13.03 -3.19
N PRO A 235 -16.91 14.25 -3.51
CA PRO A 235 -18.33 14.49 -3.78
C PRO A 235 -18.81 13.68 -4.99
N PRO A 236 -20.10 13.30 -5.07
CA PRO A 236 -20.63 12.57 -6.23
C PRO A 236 -20.32 13.32 -7.54
N PRO A 237 -19.97 12.62 -8.64
CA PRO A 237 -19.78 13.27 -9.92
C PRO A 237 -21.08 13.90 -10.43
N ALA A 238 -20.97 14.81 -11.40
CA ALA A 238 -22.14 15.52 -11.93
C ALA A 238 -23.21 14.55 -12.45
N GLY A 239 -24.45 14.73 -12.01
CA GLY A 239 -25.58 13.88 -12.39
C GLY A 239 -25.65 12.54 -11.64
N ALA A 240 -24.80 12.32 -10.64
CA ALA A 240 -24.85 11.09 -9.84
C ALA A 240 -26.01 11.05 -8.86
N THR A 241 -26.61 9.87 -8.76
CA THR A 241 -27.69 9.54 -7.80
C THR A 241 -27.18 8.73 -6.61
N TYR A 242 -25.92 8.30 -6.64
CA TYR A 242 -25.24 7.55 -5.58
C TYR A 242 -23.93 8.24 -5.17
N PRO A 243 -23.48 8.08 -3.91
CA PRO A 243 -22.17 8.55 -3.47
C PRO A 243 -21.05 7.70 -4.06
N ARG A 244 -19.84 8.29 -4.19
CA ARG A 244 -18.61 7.56 -4.52
C ARG A 244 -18.39 6.49 -3.45
N LEU A 245 -18.33 5.22 -3.85
CA LEU A 245 -18.07 4.11 -2.94
C LEU A 245 -16.58 3.98 -2.59
N MET A 246 -15.71 4.43 -3.49
CA MET A 246 -14.26 4.28 -3.41
C MET A 246 -13.53 5.64 -3.39
N SER A 247 -12.36 5.65 -2.74
CA SER A 247 -11.36 6.72 -2.81
C SER A 247 -10.24 6.35 -3.79
N SER A 248 -9.01 6.10 -3.34
CA SER A 248 -7.93 5.63 -4.22
C SER A 248 -8.15 4.18 -4.65
N CYS A 249 -7.77 3.84 -5.88
CA CYS A 249 -7.95 2.49 -6.43
C CYS A 249 -6.95 1.44 -5.88
N ALA A 250 -5.92 1.88 -5.15
CA ALA A 250 -4.96 1.05 -4.43
C ALA A 250 -4.70 1.65 -3.02
N ASP A 251 -3.49 1.43 -2.48
CA ASP A 251 -3.05 1.83 -1.15
C ASP A 251 -3.26 3.34 -0.88
N ALA A 252 -3.48 3.71 0.38
CA ALA A 252 -3.44 5.13 0.76
C ALA A 252 -2.00 5.65 0.85
N PHE A 253 -1.12 4.96 1.57
CA PHE A 253 0.26 5.41 1.78
C PHE A 253 1.24 4.25 1.64
N ASN A 254 2.15 4.35 0.67
CA ASN A 254 3.17 3.33 0.46
C ASN A 254 4.56 3.99 0.49
N PHE A 255 5.37 3.64 1.48
CA PHE A 255 6.69 4.25 1.73
C PHE A 255 7.74 3.15 1.77
N ALA A 256 8.52 3.07 0.71
CA ALA A 256 9.38 1.92 0.45
C ALA A 256 10.76 2.32 -0.04
N TYR A 257 11.71 1.39 0.09
CA TYR A 257 13.08 1.55 -0.38
C TYR A 257 13.72 2.80 0.22
N ALA A 258 13.52 3.06 1.51
CA ALA A 258 13.89 4.30 2.16
C ALA A 258 14.96 4.09 3.24
N ALA A 259 15.87 5.06 3.37
CA ALA A 259 16.98 5.02 4.32
C ALA A 259 16.52 5.19 5.78
N ARG A 260 15.34 5.80 5.96
CA ARG A 260 14.73 6.08 7.26
C ARG A 260 13.22 6.05 7.14
N GLY A 261 12.58 5.50 8.17
CA GLY A 261 11.14 5.39 8.29
C GLY A 261 10.43 6.74 8.49
N PRO A 262 9.16 6.86 8.08
CA PRO A 262 8.41 8.11 8.20
C PRO A 262 7.84 8.30 9.61
N VAL A 263 7.57 9.57 9.97
CA VAL A 263 6.58 9.90 11.00
C VAL A 263 5.24 10.11 10.32
N VAL A 264 4.26 9.25 10.63
CA VAL A 264 2.88 9.34 10.15
C VAL A 264 1.96 9.63 11.34
N GLU A 265 1.37 10.82 11.37
CA GLU A 265 0.54 11.22 12.52
C GLU A 265 -0.77 11.92 12.17
N ARG A 266 -1.83 11.57 12.88
CA ARG A 266 -3.17 12.20 12.76
C ARG A 266 -3.78 12.08 11.35
N CYS A 267 -3.43 11.04 10.61
CA CYS A 267 -3.93 10.77 9.27
C CYS A 267 -5.27 10.01 9.30
N ARG A 268 -6.08 10.14 8.24
CA ARG A 268 -7.40 9.52 8.13
C ARG A 268 -7.60 8.88 6.76
N PHE A 269 -7.65 7.56 6.69
CA PHE A 269 -7.79 6.83 5.43
C PHE A 269 -9.06 6.00 5.40
N ARG A 270 -9.83 6.11 4.31
CA ARG A 270 -11.12 5.44 4.15
C ARG A 270 -11.43 5.07 2.71
N ALA A 271 -12.07 3.91 2.55
CA ALA A 271 -12.68 3.41 1.31
C ALA A 271 -11.73 3.31 0.11
N MET A 272 -10.44 3.14 0.36
CA MET A 272 -9.47 2.87 -0.70
C MET A 272 -9.51 1.40 -1.12
N GLY A 273 -8.88 1.12 -2.25
CA GLY A 273 -8.80 -0.19 -2.87
C GLY A 273 -7.66 -1.06 -2.38
N ASP A 274 -6.79 -0.64 -1.45
CA ASP A 274 -5.76 -1.48 -0.82
C ASP A 274 -5.29 -0.92 0.55
N ASP A 275 -4.16 -1.40 1.07
CA ASP A 275 -3.64 -1.12 2.40
C ASP A 275 -3.64 0.37 2.80
N SER A 276 -3.87 0.66 4.09
CA SER A 276 -3.75 2.05 4.56
C SER A 276 -2.30 2.51 4.57
N ILE A 277 -1.41 1.68 5.11
CA ILE A 277 0.03 1.93 5.13
C ILE A 277 0.79 0.66 4.72
N ASN A 278 1.73 0.76 3.80
CA ASN A 278 2.71 -0.29 3.51
C ASN A 278 4.14 0.26 3.61
N LEU A 279 4.95 -0.34 4.49
CA LEU A 279 6.37 -0.02 4.68
C LEU A 279 7.21 -1.26 4.36
N HIS A 280 8.17 -1.14 3.44
CA HIS A 280 9.02 -2.28 3.06
C HIS A 280 10.35 -1.89 2.41
N GLY A 281 11.28 -2.84 2.42
CA GLY A 281 12.54 -2.77 1.68
C GLY A 281 12.57 -3.66 0.44
N PRO A 282 13.70 -3.65 -0.28
CA PRO A 282 13.97 -4.56 -1.39
C PRO A 282 14.69 -5.83 -0.93
N THR A 283 14.52 -6.93 -1.68
CA THR A 283 15.50 -8.02 -1.74
C THR A 283 16.43 -7.87 -2.94
N PHE A 284 17.67 -8.30 -2.81
CA PHE A 284 18.66 -8.34 -3.88
C PHE A 284 19.02 -9.79 -4.19
N ALA A 285 19.10 -10.15 -5.46
CA ALA A 285 19.64 -11.46 -5.86
C ALA A 285 21.17 -11.45 -5.77
N VAL A 286 21.78 -12.51 -5.27
CA VAL A 286 23.23 -12.67 -5.25
C VAL A 286 23.70 -13.20 -6.61
N CYS A 287 24.41 -12.38 -7.38
CA CYS A 287 24.88 -12.68 -8.73
C CYS A 287 26.32 -13.24 -8.76
N ALA A 288 27.16 -12.82 -7.81
CA ALA A 288 28.53 -13.32 -7.67
C ALA A 288 28.97 -13.24 -6.21
N VAL A 289 29.84 -14.15 -5.80
CA VAL A 289 30.40 -14.21 -4.44
C VAL A 289 31.91 -14.46 -4.53
N SER A 290 32.66 -13.73 -3.72
CA SER A 290 34.03 -14.04 -3.33
C SER A 290 34.18 -13.88 -1.82
N GLU A 291 35.38 -14.08 -1.25
CA GLU A 291 35.60 -14.15 0.19
C GLU A 291 34.94 -13.02 0.98
N ARG A 292 35.10 -11.76 0.56
CA ARG A 292 34.54 -10.57 1.23
C ARG A 292 33.78 -9.65 0.29
N GLU A 293 33.45 -10.11 -0.90
CA GLU A 293 32.74 -9.31 -1.89
C GLU A 293 31.56 -10.09 -2.45
N VAL A 294 30.42 -9.41 -2.56
CA VAL A 294 29.23 -9.93 -3.23
C VAL A 294 28.77 -8.96 -4.30
N VAL A 295 28.20 -9.50 -5.38
CA VAL A 295 27.49 -8.72 -6.39
C VAL A 295 26.00 -8.95 -6.24
N LEU A 296 25.24 -7.88 -6.11
CA LEU A 296 23.81 -7.85 -5.85
C LEU A 296 23.06 -7.32 -7.08
N GLY A 297 21.96 -7.97 -7.47
CA GLY A 297 21.16 -7.61 -8.66
C GLY A 297 19.68 -7.40 -8.35
N ARG A 298 19.06 -6.46 -9.07
CA ARG A 298 17.62 -6.21 -9.09
C ARG A 298 17.09 -5.97 -10.50
N PRO A 299 15.80 -6.25 -10.76
CA PRO A 299 15.24 -6.23 -12.11
C PRO A 299 14.99 -4.81 -12.64
N TYR A 300 14.97 -3.79 -11.78
CA TYR A 300 14.61 -2.42 -12.14
C TYR A 300 15.83 -1.54 -12.38
N GLY A 301 15.79 -0.72 -13.43
CA GLY A 301 16.86 0.22 -13.77
C GLY A 301 16.85 1.48 -12.91
N GLY A 302 18.04 2.02 -12.60
CA GLY A 302 18.20 3.34 -11.98
C GLY A 302 17.92 3.41 -10.47
N GLU A 303 17.82 2.29 -9.77
CA GLU A 303 17.55 2.28 -8.32
C GLU A 303 18.78 2.77 -7.54
N PRO A 304 18.72 3.85 -6.74
CA PRO A 304 19.88 4.60 -6.23
C PRO A 304 20.48 4.03 -4.91
N TYR A 305 20.50 2.71 -4.72
CA TYR A 305 20.90 2.12 -3.43
C TYR A 305 22.35 2.44 -3.01
N GLU A 306 23.24 2.75 -3.96
CA GLU A 306 24.59 3.23 -3.70
C GLU A 306 24.66 4.60 -3.01
N ARG A 307 23.56 5.36 -3.02
CA ARG A 307 23.41 6.61 -2.27
C ARG A 307 22.81 6.40 -0.88
N MET A 308 22.28 5.20 -0.61
CA MET A 308 21.51 4.90 0.59
C MET A 308 22.29 4.05 1.58
N VAL A 309 23.02 3.05 1.08
CA VAL A 309 23.82 2.14 1.90
C VAL A 309 25.22 2.72 2.07
N SER A 310 25.62 2.96 3.32
CA SER A 310 26.89 3.56 3.71
C SER A 310 27.83 2.54 4.37
N PRO A 311 29.15 2.79 4.41
CA PRO A 311 30.06 1.99 5.22
C PRO A 311 29.62 1.97 6.69
N GLY A 312 29.58 0.77 7.29
CA GLY A 312 29.05 0.53 8.63
C GLY A 312 27.62 -0.02 8.67
N ASP A 313 26.85 0.11 7.58
CA ASP A 313 25.54 -0.54 7.47
C ASP A 313 25.66 -2.06 7.42
N ILE A 314 24.55 -2.74 7.70
CA ILE A 314 24.46 -4.20 7.66
C ILE A 314 23.70 -4.66 6.41
N VAL A 315 24.21 -5.72 5.81
CA VAL A 315 23.45 -6.59 4.90
C VAL A 315 23.19 -7.94 5.56
N GLN A 316 22.01 -8.50 5.31
CA GLN A 316 21.59 -9.80 5.80
C GLN A 316 21.46 -10.76 4.63
N GLY A 317 22.18 -11.88 4.69
CA GLY A 317 22.06 -12.98 3.75
C GLY A 317 20.81 -13.81 4.04
N LEU A 318 20.11 -14.22 2.99
CA LEU A 318 18.86 -14.94 3.01
C LEU A 318 18.94 -16.13 2.05
N ARG A 319 18.62 -17.33 2.53
CA ARG A 319 18.64 -18.55 1.72
C ARG A 319 17.64 -18.50 0.57
N VAL A 320 18.01 -19.00 -0.60
CA VAL A 320 17.07 -19.23 -1.70
C VAL A 320 15.91 -20.14 -1.28
N ASN A 321 14.70 -19.83 -1.77
CA ASN A 321 13.41 -20.47 -1.48
C ASN A 321 12.86 -20.29 -0.05
N THR A 322 13.69 -20.43 0.99
CA THR A 322 13.21 -20.34 2.38
C THR A 322 13.26 -18.93 2.93
N PHE A 323 14.09 -18.05 2.36
CA PHE A 323 14.39 -16.72 2.90
C PHE A 323 14.83 -16.74 4.37
N GLU A 324 15.39 -17.86 4.81
CA GLU A 324 15.95 -18.01 6.15
C GLU A 324 17.17 -17.11 6.30
N PRO A 325 17.27 -16.31 7.38
CA PRO A 325 18.48 -15.55 7.68
C PRO A 325 19.67 -16.48 7.93
N ILE A 326 20.70 -16.38 7.09
CA ILE A 326 21.91 -17.25 7.17
C ILE A 326 23.16 -16.52 7.68
N GLY A 327 23.12 -15.19 7.78
CA GLY A 327 24.20 -14.40 8.35
C GLY A 327 24.04 -12.91 8.09
N GLU A 328 24.88 -12.12 8.77
CA GLU A 328 24.97 -10.67 8.59
C GLU A 328 26.44 -10.27 8.39
N ALA A 329 26.65 -9.22 7.60
CA ALA A 329 27.97 -8.65 7.39
C ALA A 329 27.90 -7.12 7.34
N VAL A 330 28.95 -6.48 7.85
CA VAL A 330 29.12 -5.02 7.79
C VAL A 330 29.61 -4.63 6.40
N VAL A 331 28.95 -3.64 5.80
CA VAL A 331 29.34 -3.04 4.53
C VAL A 331 30.56 -2.14 4.75
N GLU A 332 31.61 -2.33 3.96
CA GLU A 332 32.73 -1.39 3.87
C GLU A 332 32.61 -0.48 2.65
N ARG A 333 32.01 -0.98 1.56
CA ARG A 333 31.77 -0.23 0.33
C ARG A 333 30.58 -0.81 -0.41
N PHE A 334 29.71 0.05 -0.95
CA PHE A 334 28.55 -0.36 -1.74
C PHE A 334 28.51 0.53 -2.99
N GLU A 335 28.72 -0.05 -4.17
CA GLU A 335 28.85 0.72 -5.41
C GLU A 335 28.04 0.13 -6.53
N ARG A 336 27.50 1.01 -7.38
CA ARG A 336 26.86 0.60 -8.63
C ARG A 336 27.86 -0.07 -9.55
N GLU A 337 27.53 -1.28 -9.97
CA GLU A 337 28.23 -1.99 -11.02
C GLU A 337 27.74 -1.52 -12.38
N ARG A 338 28.68 -1.10 -13.23
CA ARG A 338 28.42 -0.53 -14.56
C ARG A 338 28.70 -1.53 -15.66
N GLU A 339 29.63 -2.44 -15.43
CA GLU A 339 29.99 -3.50 -16.36
C GLU A 339 29.20 -4.75 -15.94
N VAL A 340 27.99 -4.87 -16.47
CA VAL A 340 27.06 -5.95 -16.11
C VAL A 340 27.07 -7.04 -17.20
N PRO A 341 27.61 -8.23 -16.91
CA PRO A 341 27.54 -9.39 -17.80
C PRO A 341 26.09 -9.83 -18.09
N ASP A 342 25.86 -10.42 -19.27
CA ASP A 342 24.54 -10.94 -19.68
C ASP A 342 24.05 -12.07 -18.76
N GLU A 343 24.96 -12.83 -18.17
CA GLU A 343 24.64 -13.91 -17.22
C GLU A 343 23.89 -13.38 -15.99
N TRP A 344 24.31 -12.25 -15.41
CA TRP A 344 23.65 -11.68 -14.23
C TRP A 344 22.26 -11.14 -14.57
N ARG A 345 22.11 -10.52 -15.75
CA ARG A 345 20.78 -10.10 -16.25
C ARG A 345 19.85 -11.30 -16.42
N THR A 346 20.35 -12.37 -17.03
CA THR A 346 19.58 -13.60 -17.25
C THR A 346 19.18 -14.25 -15.92
N GLN A 347 20.09 -14.28 -14.95
CA GLN A 347 19.82 -14.78 -13.61
C GLN A 347 18.72 -13.96 -12.92
N VAL A 348 18.84 -12.62 -12.89
CA VAL A 348 17.81 -11.75 -12.31
C VAL A 348 16.47 -11.92 -13.03
N GLN A 349 16.45 -11.99 -14.35
CA GLN A 349 15.23 -12.24 -15.14
C GLN A 349 14.51 -13.54 -14.72
N SER A 350 15.26 -14.60 -14.41
CA SER A 350 14.67 -15.88 -13.96
C SER A 350 13.98 -15.79 -12.61
N LEU A 351 14.43 -14.90 -11.72
CA LEU A 351 13.87 -14.70 -10.38
C LEU A 351 12.65 -13.78 -10.38
N TRP A 352 12.49 -12.94 -11.41
CA TRP A 352 11.34 -12.07 -11.63
C TRP A 352 10.69 -12.34 -13.01
N PRO A 353 10.01 -13.48 -13.20
CA PRO A 353 9.47 -13.87 -14.51
C PRO A 353 8.36 -12.95 -15.04
N ARG A 354 7.80 -12.09 -14.18
CA ARG A 354 6.74 -11.12 -14.55
C ARG A 354 7.26 -9.72 -14.88
N VAL A 355 8.56 -9.49 -14.71
CA VAL A 355 9.20 -8.20 -14.96
C VAL A 355 10.18 -8.36 -16.09
N GLN A 356 10.07 -7.52 -17.12
CA GLN A 356 11.06 -7.50 -18.19
C GLN A 356 12.33 -6.78 -17.70
N VAL A 357 13.43 -7.51 -17.56
CA VAL A 357 14.72 -6.98 -17.10
C VAL A 357 15.48 -6.41 -18.30
N ASN A 358 15.25 -5.14 -18.60
CA ASN A 358 15.96 -4.45 -19.68
C ASN A 358 17.38 -4.07 -19.26
N THR A 359 17.51 -3.27 -18.20
CA THR A 359 18.81 -2.84 -17.66
C THR A 359 19.12 -3.49 -16.31
N GLY A 360 18.14 -3.53 -15.41
CA GLY A 360 18.35 -3.87 -13.99
C GLY A 360 19.23 -2.85 -13.25
N SER A 361 19.45 -3.10 -11.96
CA SER A 361 20.41 -2.38 -11.12
C SER A 361 21.30 -3.39 -10.41
N PHE A 362 22.61 -3.23 -10.55
CA PHE A 362 23.60 -4.14 -10.00
C PHE A 362 24.60 -3.39 -9.12
N PHE A 363 25.05 -4.03 -8.06
CA PHE A 363 25.90 -3.41 -7.06
C PHE A 363 27.01 -4.36 -6.62
N ARG A 364 28.23 -3.86 -6.55
CA ARG A 364 29.38 -4.55 -5.95
C ARG A 364 29.50 -4.08 -4.50
N VAL A 365 29.52 -5.04 -3.58
CA VAL A 365 29.52 -4.76 -2.14
C VAL A 365 30.72 -5.42 -1.50
N GLN A 366 31.64 -4.60 -0.98
CA GLN A 366 32.75 -5.04 -0.16
C GLN A 366 32.29 -5.11 1.29
N LEU A 367 32.60 -6.23 1.94
CA LEU A 367 32.18 -6.55 3.30
C LEU A 367 33.39 -6.62 4.24
N ALA A 368 33.17 -6.30 5.51
CA ALA A 368 34.19 -6.40 6.58
C ALA A 368 34.60 -7.85 6.86
N GLY A 369 33.71 -8.80 6.60
CA GLY A 369 33.93 -10.24 6.72
C GLY A 369 33.11 -11.01 5.70
N ALA A 370 33.36 -12.31 5.58
CA ALA A 370 32.61 -13.17 4.68
C ALA A 370 31.14 -13.23 5.08
N LEU A 371 30.25 -13.17 4.09
CA LEU A 371 28.83 -13.46 4.24
C LEU A 371 28.57 -14.85 3.66
N ALA A 372 27.94 -15.73 4.44
CA ALA A 372 27.69 -17.12 4.06
C ALA A 372 26.53 -17.25 3.05
N VAL A 373 26.64 -16.59 1.90
CA VAL A 373 25.70 -16.64 0.78
C VAL A 373 26.33 -17.32 -0.43
N ASP A 374 25.52 -18.03 -1.21
CA ASP A 374 25.90 -18.57 -2.51
C ASP A 374 25.26 -17.76 -3.66
N VAL A 375 25.76 -17.93 -4.88
CA VAL A 375 25.09 -17.37 -6.08
C VAL A 375 23.67 -17.94 -6.19
N GLY A 376 22.69 -17.06 -6.31
CA GLY A 376 21.26 -17.41 -6.34
C GLY A 376 20.54 -17.23 -5.00
N ASP A 377 21.27 -17.07 -3.89
CA ASP A 377 20.69 -16.61 -2.63
C ASP A 377 20.25 -15.14 -2.73
N TRP A 378 19.69 -14.65 -1.63
CA TRP A 378 19.15 -13.31 -1.50
C TRP A 378 19.94 -12.52 -0.46
N VAL A 379 19.95 -11.20 -0.61
CA VAL A 379 20.42 -10.27 0.41
C VAL A 379 19.34 -9.21 0.63
N ALA A 380 19.09 -8.85 1.88
CA ALA A 380 18.31 -7.68 2.25
C ALA A 380 19.18 -6.71 3.06
N SER A 381 18.80 -5.43 3.09
CA SER A 381 19.44 -4.45 3.97
C SER A 381 18.38 -3.77 4.83
N PRO A 382 18.47 -3.87 6.18
CA PRO A 382 17.58 -3.12 7.06
C PRO A 382 17.62 -1.61 6.81
N THR A 383 18.77 -1.08 6.37
CA THR A 383 18.94 0.36 6.08
C THR A 383 18.01 0.83 4.96
N THR A 384 17.71 0.00 3.96
CA THR A 384 16.83 0.40 2.83
C THR A 384 15.38 0.00 3.05
N SER A 385 15.01 -0.38 4.28
CA SER A 385 13.70 -0.95 4.63
C SER A 385 12.89 -0.02 5.54
N ALA A 386 13.04 1.31 5.41
CA ALA A 386 12.24 2.31 6.13
C ALA A 386 12.23 2.12 7.67
N ALA A 387 13.37 1.75 8.25
CA ALA A 387 13.49 1.52 9.70
C ALA A 387 13.44 2.83 10.50
N GLY A 388 12.97 2.79 11.75
CA GLY A 388 12.87 3.99 12.59
C GLY A 388 11.59 4.80 12.43
N PHE A 389 10.49 4.15 12.02
CA PHE A 389 9.21 4.83 11.75
C PHE A 389 8.35 5.02 13.02
N ALA A 390 7.42 5.96 12.95
CA ALA A 390 6.37 6.11 13.96
C ALA A 390 5.01 6.32 13.28
N ILE A 391 4.02 5.49 13.59
CA ILE A 391 2.64 5.62 13.11
C ILE A 391 1.73 5.81 14.31
N ARG A 392 1.13 6.99 14.45
CA ARG A 392 0.34 7.32 15.64
C ARG A 392 -0.87 8.19 15.42
N ASP A 393 -1.85 8.01 16.30
CA ASP A 393 -3.04 8.86 16.37
C ASP A 393 -3.81 8.91 15.02
N CYS A 394 -3.70 7.85 14.20
CA CYS A 394 -4.32 7.74 12.89
C CYS A 394 -5.64 6.94 12.93
N GLU A 395 -6.46 7.12 11.91
CA GLU A 395 -7.70 6.39 11.75
C GLU A 395 -7.83 5.76 10.36
N PHE A 396 -8.04 4.44 10.30
CA PHE A 396 -8.22 3.66 9.08
C PHE A 396 -9.56 2.94 9.11
N ARG A 397 -10.41 3.15 8.10
CA ARG A 397 -11.75 2.58 8.14
C ARG A 397 -12.36 2.17 6.80
N ASP A 398 -13.24 1.17 6.86
CA ASP A 398 -14.16 0.77 5.79
C ASP A 398 -13.49 0.62 4.41
N HIS A 399 -12.40 -0.15 4.32
CA HIS A 399 -11.66 -0.30 3.07
C HIS A 399 -11.10 -1.72 2.87
N ARG A 400 -10.74 -2.01 1.62
CA ARG A 400 -9.83 -3.10 1.25
C ARG A 400 -8.42 -2.57 1.39
N ALA A 401 -7.39 -3.28 1.84
CA ALA A 401 -7.33 -4.65 2.36
C ALA A 401 -6.94 -4.65 3.84
N ARG A 402 -5.64 -4.55 4.16
CA ARG A 402 -5.13 -4.50 5.54
C ARG A 402 -5.01 -3.06 6.01
N GLY A 403 -5.00 -2.84 7.31
CA GLY A 403 -4.75 -1.50 7.85
C GLY A 403 -3.29 -1.10 7.63
N MET A 404 -2.38 -1.83 8.24
CA MET A 404 -0.95 -1.60 8.12
C MET A 404 -0.24 -2.89 7.72
N ARG A 405 0.61 -2.81 6.70
CA ARG A 405 1.53 -3.86 6.29
C ARG A 405 2.96 -3.40 6.55
N ILE A 406 3.61 -4.03 7.52
CA ILE A 406 4.83 -3.52 8.15
C ILE A 406 5.96 -4.54 7.98
N GLN A 407 6.88 -4.22 7.10
CA GLN A 407 8.06 -5.03 6.77
C GLN A 407 9.33 -4.23 7.12
N SER A 408 9.24 -3.42 8.19
CA SER A 408 10.22 -2.43 8.60
C SER A 408 10.49 -2.55 10.09
N SER A 409 11.72 -2.25 10.50
CA SER A 409 12.22 -2.46 11.87
C SER A 409 12.32 -1.17 12.70
N ASN A 410 12.58 -1.29 14.00
CA ASN A 410 12.84 -0.19 14.93
C ASN A 410 11.68 0.82 14.96
N GLY A 411 10.45 0.31 15.02
CA GLY A 411 9.24 1.09 14.76
C GLY A 411 8.29 1.15 15.96
N ILE A 412 7.41 2.16 15.96
CA ILE A 412 6.31 2.26 16.93
C ILE A 412 4.99 2.48 16.19
N ILE A 413 3.99 1.67 16.54
CA ILE A 413 2.60 1.76 16.07
C ILE A 413 1.73 1.95 17.29
N GLU A 414 1.21 3.15 17.51
CA GLU A 414 0.52 3.48 18.75
C GLU A 414 -0.72 4.37 18.61
N ARG A 415 -1.74 4.13 19.45
CA ARG A 415 -2.94 4.98 19.54
C ARG A 415 -3.66 5.17 18.21
N ASN A 416 -3.65 4.16 17.34
CA ASN A 416 -4.39 4.18 16.10
C ASN A 416 -5.75 3.51 16.26
N ARG A 417 -6.72 3.92 15.43
CA ARG A 417 -8.04 3.27 15.32
C ARG A 417 -8.21 2.63 13.95
N LEU A 418 -8.47 1.34 13.92
CA LEU A 418 -8.64 0.54 12.71
C LEU A 418 -10.00 -0.13 12.75
N SER A 419 -10.86 0.10 11.78
CA SER A 419 -12.22 -0.46 11.83
C SER A 419 -12.85 -0.82 10.50
N GLY A 420 -13.58 -1.93 10.41
CA GLY A 420 -14.33 -2.28 9.21
C GLY A 420 -13.43 -2.67 8.03
N LEU A 421 -12.29 -3.29 8.30
CA LEU A 421 -11.29 -3.65 7.29
C LEU A 421 -11.56 -5.04 6.70
N GLN A 422 -11.28 -5.22 5.42
CA GLN A 422 -11.44 -6.54 4.79
C GLN A 422 -10.40 -7.55 5.31
N GLY A 423 -9.17 -7.11 5.60
CA GLY A 423 -8.09 -7.94 6.13
C GLY A 423 -7.73 -7.62 7.59
N ALA A 424 -6.51 -7.97 7.99
CA ALA A 424 -5.96 -7.66 9.31
C ALA A 424 -5.88 -6.15 9.57
N GLY A 425 -5.96 -5.79 10.85
CA GLY A 425 -5.62 -4.43 11.28
C GLY A 425 -4.14 -4.15 11.04
N ILE A 426 -3.26 -4.96 11.60
CA ILE A 426 -1.81 -4.79 11.49
C ILE A 426 -1.18 -6.14 11.11
N SER A 427 -0.44 -6.18 10.01
CA SER A 427 0.37 -7.32 9.59
C SER A 427 1.86 -6.98 9.58
N VAL A 428 2.66 -7.85 10.18
CA VAL A 428 4.09 -7.64 10.43
C VAL A 428 4.88 -8.79 9.84
N GLY A 429 5.94 -8.45 9.13
CA GLY A 429 6.88 -9.40 8.57
C GLY A 429 6.81 -9.48 7.04
N PRO A 430 7.80 -10.16 6.44
CA PRO A 430 8.10 -10.00 5.02
C PRO A 430 7.11 -10.72 4.12
N GLU A 431 7.01 -10.24 2.89
CA GLU A 431 6.40 -10.97 1.79
C GLU A 431 7.41 -11.29 0.70
N PHE A 432 8.11 -12.40 0.88
CA PHE A 432 9.13 -12.81 -0.07
C PHE A 432 8.57 -13.62 -1.23
N GLY A 433 7.61 -14.51 -0.97
CA GLY A 433 7.16 -15.52 -1.94
C GLY A 433 6.65 -14.94 -3.27
N PHE A 434 6.01 -13.75 -3.26
CA PHE A 434 5.42 -13.17 -4.46
C PHE A 434 6.00 -11.79 -4.83
N TRP A 435 5.84 -10.79 -3.97
CA TRP A 435 6.23 -9.40 -4.17
C TRP A 435 7.73 -9.19 -4.03
N ARG A 436 8.44 -10.13 -3.38
CA ARG A 436 9.88 -10.01 -3.07
C ARG A 436 10.13 -8.74 -2.24
N GLU A 437 9.18 -8.40 -1.37
CA GLU A 437 9.24 -7.27 -0.45
C GLU A 437 9.90 -7.74 0.85
N ALA A 438 10.94 -7.02 1.24
CA ALA A 438 11.80 -7.45 2.33
C ALA A 438 11.47 -6.77 3.64
N GLY A 439 11.70 -7.57 4.68
CA GLY A 439 12.05 -7.13 6.02
C GLY A 439 11.59 -8.14 7.06
N TRP A 440 12.48 -9.06 7.44
CA TRP A 440 12.34 -9.70 8.74
C TRP A 440 12.41 -8.61 9.81
N VAL A 441 11.31 -8.43 10.54
CA VAL A 441 11.12 -7.26 11.40
C VAL A 441 11.81 -7.49 12.74
N ARG A 442 12.54 -6.48 13.21
CA ARG A 442 13.13 -6.42 14.55
C ARG A 442 12.74 -5.15 15.30
N ASP A 443 12.63 -5.24 16.62
CA ASP A 443 12.40 -4.08 17.51
C ASP A 443 11.16 -3.28 17.10
N LEU A 444 9.99 -3.90 17.21
CA LEU A 444 8.71 -3.27 16.87
C LEU A 444 7.80 -3.24 18.09
N THR A 445 7.29 -2.05 18.41
CA THR A 445 6.26 -1.87 19.44
C THR A 445 4.91 -1.56 18.79
N ILE A 446 3.91 -2.38 19.10
CA ILE A 446 2.50 -2.19 18.73
C ILE A 446 1.71 -2.03 20.02
N ARG A 447 1.27 -0.81 20.32
CA ARG A 447 0.62 -0.53 21.61
C ARG A 447 -0.56 0.41 21.57
N ASP A 448 -1.49 0.23 22.50
CA ASP A 448 -2.59 1.17 22.73
C ASP A 448 -3.45 1.43 21.47
N ASN A 449 -3.51 0.48 20.52
CA ASN A 449 -4.35 0.58 19.33
C ASN A 449 -5.74 0.01 19.58
N VAL A 450 -6.75 0.52 18.87
CA VAL A 450 -8.13 0.03 18.88
C VAL A 450 -8.45 -0.56 17.52
N ILE A 451 -8.76 -1.86 17.48
CA ILE A 451 -9.03 -2.63 16.26
C ILE A 451 -10.43 -3.23 16.38
N GLU A 452 -11.35 -2.81 15.51
CA GLU A 452 -12.77 -3.17 15.61
C GLU A 452 -13.31 -3.71 14.28
N ASP A 453 -14.00 -4.84 14.28
CA ASP A 453 -14.68 -5.37 13.09
C ASP A 453 -13.75 -5.50 11.86
N VAL A 454 -12.65 -6.23 12.03
CA VAL A 454 -11.65 -6.50 10.97
C VAL A 454 -11.82 -7.91 10.40
N GLY A 455 -11.09 -8.24 9.33
CA GLY A 455 -11.22 -9.54 8.68
C GLY A 455 -12.57 -9.73 7.98
N ARG A 456 -13.16 -8.67 7.44
CA ARG A 456 -14.48 -8.75 6.79
C ARG A 456 -14.48 -9.53 5.46
N GLY A 457 -13.31 -9.77 4.86
CA GLY A 457 -13.14 -10.62 3.68
C GLY A 457 -12.77 -12.06 4.01
N ASP A 458 -12.35 -12.78 2.97
CA ASP A 458 -12.01 -14.21 3.02
C ASP A 458 -10.52 -14.48 3.20
N VAL A 459 -9.63 -13.57 2.79
CA VAL A 459 -8.16 -13.76 2.88
C VAL A 459 -7.67 -14.10 4.29
N ILE A 460 -8.32 -13.55 5.33
CA ILE A 460 -7.99 -13.86 6.74
C ILE A 460 -8.31 -15.30 7.14
N GLN A 461 -9.12 -16.00 6.33
CA GLN A 461 -9.60 -17.36 6.56
C GLN A 461 -8.81 -18.41 5.75
N GLU A 462 -7.89 -17.99 4.88
CA GLU A 462 -7.08 -18.90 4.08
C GLU A 462 -5.90 -19.47 4.88
N ARG A 463 -5.63 -20.78 4.74
CA ARG A 463 -4.49 -21.50 5.38
C ARG A 463 -3.12 -20.85 5.18
N TRP A 464 -3.02 -20.11 4.09
CA TRP A 464 -1.83 -19.43 3.63
C TRP A 464 -2.14 -17.94 3.44
N GLY A 465 -3.06 -17.38 4.24
CA GLY A 465 -3.32 -15.95 4.28
C GLY A 465 -2.10 -15.20 4.82
N PHE A 466 -1.88 -13.99 4.31
CA PHE A 466 -0.80 -13.09 4.76
C PHE A 466 -1.23 -12.24 5.97
N SER A 467 -2.37 -12.59 6.58
CA SER A 467 -3.08 -11.77 7.55
C SER A 467 -4.08 -12.63 8.32
N LEU A 468 -3.63 -13.36 9.34
CA LEU A 468 -4.43 -14.42 9.99
C LEU A 468 -5.20 -13.96 11.24
N ALA A 469 -5.03 -12.70 11.65
CA ALA A 469 -5.59 -12.17 12.89
C ALA A 469 -5.76 -10.65 12.82
N GLY A 470 -6.38 -10.05 13.86
CA GLY A 470 -6.46 -8.59 13.99
C GLY A 470 -5.08 -7.93 14.02
N ILE A 471 -4.13 -8.51 14.75
CA ILE A 471 -2.69 -8.26 14.68
C ILE A 471 -1.99 -9.57 14.34
N THR A 472 -1.16 -9.60 13.30
CA THR A 472 -0.48 -10.82 12.87
C THR A 472 1.00 -10.57 12.61
N VAL A 473 1.86 -11.39 13.21
CA VAL A 473 3.30 -11.43 12.94
C VAL A 473 3.59 -12.74 12.23
N PHE A 474 4.15 -12.66 11.02
CA PHE A 474 4.31 -13.80 10.15
C PHE A 474 5.54 -13.66 9.25
N GLY A 475 5.80 -14.68 8.43
CA GLY A 475 6.74 -14.57 7.32
C GLY A 475 6.20 -15.32 6.11
N ARG A 476 6.02 -14.62 4.99
CA ARG A 476 5.71 -15.31 3.74
C ARG A 476 6.98 -15.73 3.03
N VAL A 477 7.18 -17.03 2.98
CA VAL A 477 8.24 -17.68 2.21
C VAL A 477 7.65 -18.41 1.00
N GLU A 478 8.46 -19.16 0.25
CA GLU A 478 7.93 -20.00 -0.82
C GLU A 478 6.95 -21.04 -0.27
N ARG A 479 5.93 -21.41 -1.06
CA ARG A 479 4.77 -22.22 -0.61
C ARG A 479 5.12 -23.55 0.04
N GLU A 480 6.26 -24.14 -0.31
CA GLU A 480 6.70 -25.46 0.19
C GLU A 480 7.66 -25.36 1.38
N ALA A 481 8.06 -24.15 1.78
CA ALA A 481 9.02 -23.94 2.86
C ALA A 481 8.33 -23.78 4.21
N THR A 482 8.94 -24.34 5.26
CA THR A 482 8.63 -23.99 6.65
C THR A 482 9.11 -22.59 6.93
N CYS A 483 8.30 -21.79 7.61
CA CYS A 483 8.66 -20.41 7.91
C CYS A 483 9.83 -20.35 8.92
N PRO A 484 10.94 -19.67 8.60
CA PRO A 484 12.07 -19.52 9.51
C PRO A 484 11.81 -18.42 10.55
N MET A 485 12.46 -18.51 11.72
CA MET A 485 12.37 -17.48 12.77
C MET A 485 13.19 -16.23 12.42
N GLY A 486 12.70 -15.46 11.47
CA GLY A 486 13.38 -14.24 11.04
C GLY A 486 12.96 -12.99 11.83
N ASN A 487 11.71 -12.87 12.28
CA ASN A 487 11.26 -11.72 13.06
C ASN A 487 11.81 -11.80 14.51
N ARG A 488 12.08 -10.65 15.14
CA ARG A 488 12.65 -10.58 16.49
C ARG A 488 12.13 -9.41 17.32
N ASP A 489 12.10 -9.57 18.64
CA ASP A 489 11.90 -8.47 19.60
C ASP A 489 10.65 -7.64 19.31
N ILE A 490 9.49 -8.32 19.31
CA ILE A 490 8.18 -7.72 19.02
C ILE A 490 7.37 -7.56 20.29
N VAL A 491 6.87 -6.35 20.55
CA VAL A 491 6.03 -6.04 21.71
C VAL A 491 4.63 -5.67 21.24
N ILE A 492 3.62 -6.42 21.69
CA ILE A 492 2.20 -6.20 21.43
C ILE A 492 1.51 -5.98 22.78
N SER A 493 1.23 -4.72 23.13
CA SER A 493 0.76 -4.38 24.48
C SER A 493 -0.37 -3.37 24.56
N GLY A 494 -1.31 -3.55 25.49
CA GLY A 494 -2.38 -2.55 25.73
C GLY A 494 -3.34 -2.32 24.57
N ASN A 495 -3.38 -3.20 23.57
CA ASN A 495 -4.29 -3.06 22.43
C ASN A 495 -5.70 -3.58 22.78
N SER A 496 -6.72 -2.97 22.20
CA SER A 496 -8.11 -3.45 22.23
C SER A 496 -8.46 -4.02 20.87
N ILE A 497 -8.87 -5.28 20.82
CA ILE A 497 -9.27 -5.98 19.60
C ILE A 497 -10.66 -6.57 19.81
N ASP A 498 -11.63 -6.10 19.03
CA ASP A 498 -13.03 -6.52 19.16
C ASP A 498 -13.64 -6.84 17.79
N GLY A 499 -14.02 -8.10 17.57
CA GLY A 499 -14.61 -8.55 16.31
C GLY A 499 -13.57 -8.88 15.25
N CYS A 500 -12.93 -10.04 15.41
CA CYS A 500 -12.10 -10.66 14.38
C CYS A 500 -12.66 -12.07 14.10
N PRO A 501 -12.87 -12.49 12.84
CA PRO A 501 -13.40 -13.82 12.56
C PRO A 501 -12.50 -14.96 13.05
N THR A 502 -11.20 -14.69 13.16
CA THR A 502 -10.13 -15.57 13.64
C THR A 502 -9.54 -15.00 14.93
N ALA A 503 -8.29 -15.35 15.26
CA ALA A 503 -7.62 -14.84 16.45
C ALA A 503 -7.53 -13.31 16.46
N GLY A 504 -7.51 -12.73 17.66
CA GLY A 504 -7.21 -11.32 17.82
C GLY A 504 -5.73 -11.05 17.54
N ILE A 505 -4.85 -11.92 18.02
CA ILE A 505 -3.40 -11.84 17.82
C ILE A 505 -2.89 -13.21 17.33
N SER A 506 -2.08 -13.22 16.28
CA SER A 506 -1.39 -14.42 15.82
C SER A 506 0.10 -14.13 15.60
N VAL A 507 0.97 -14.98 16.12
CA VAL A 507 2.43 -14.82 16.03
C VAL A 507 3.08 -16.10 15.55
N SER A 508 3.90 -15.95 14.50
CA SER A 508 4.73 -17.00 13.95
C SER A 508 6.08 -16.48 13.47
N CYS A 509 7.03 -17.38 13.20
CA CYS A 509 8.31 -17.03 12.58
C CYS A 509 9.11 -15.98 13.39
N THR A 510 8.99 -16.01 14.73
CA THR A 510 9.47 -14.92 15.59
C THR A 510 10.19 -15.42 16.83
N ARG A 511 11.26 -14.72 17.24
CA ARG A 511 11.93 -14.92 18.54
C ARG A 511 11.80 -13.66 19.42
N GLY A 512 11.47 -13.82 20.69
CA GLY A 512 11.39 -12.70 21.63
C GLY A 512 10.13 -11.88 21.40
N VAL A 513 9.01 -12.35 21.95
CA VAL A 513 7.71 -11.70 21.77
C VAL A 513 7.03 -11.47 23.11
N GLY A 514 6.64 -10.22 23.36
CA GLY A 514 5.81 -9.86 24.51
C GLY A 514 4.38 -9.55 24.05
N ILE A 515 3.38 -10.31 24.53
CA ILE A 515 1.96 -10.07 24.31
C ILE A 515 1.31 -9.79 25.67
N THR A 516 1.19 -8.51 26.04
CA THR A 516 0.85 -8.13 27.42
C THR A 516 -0.26 -7.10 27.56
N GLY A 517 -1.18 -7.31 28.49
CA GLY A 517 -2.19 -6.30 28.84
C GLY A 517 -3.18 -5.95 27.73
N ASN A 518 -3.40 -6.84 26.75
CA ASN A 518 -4.36 -6.60 25.66
C ASN A 518 -5.78 -6.99 26.08
N THR A 519 -6.79 -6.31 25.54
CA THR A 519 -8.20 -6.68 25.67
C THR A 519 -8.69 -7.25 24.35
N ILE A 520 -9.15 -8.50 24.34
CA ILE A 520 -9.54 -9.22 23.12
C ILE A 520 -10.96 -9.79 23.31
N ALA A 521 -11.88 -9.40 22.42
CA ALA A 521 -13.28 -9.78 22.46
C ALA A 521 -13.80 -10.20 21.07
N HIS A 522 -14.84 -11.05 21.04
CA HIS A 522 -15.56 -11.48 19.83
C HIS A 522 -14.62 -11.98 18.73
N THR A 523 -13.81 -12.99 19.06
CA THR A 523 -12.84 -13.63 18.15
C THR A 523 -13.20 -15.09 17.84
N ASN A 524 -12.65 -15.66 16.76
CA ASN A 524 -12.83 -17.08 16.38
C ASN A 524 -14.30 -17.52 16.21
N TYR A 525 -15.16 -16.63 15.70
CA TYR A 525 -16.58 -16.94 15.49
C TYR A 525 -16.87 -17.57 14.12
N LEU A 526 -15.89 -17.67 13.22
CA LEU A 526 -16.02 -18.42 11.95
C LEU A 526 -15.35 -19.79 12.06
N ALA A 527 -16.17 -20.82 12.30
CA ALA A 527 -15.68 -22.20 12.37
C ALA A 527 -15.11 -22.68 11.02
N GLY A 528 -13.92 -23.31 11.06
CA GLY A 528 -13.31 -23.97 9.90
C GLY A 528 -12.46 -23.07 9.01
N ALA A 529 -12.10 -21.86 9.45
CA ALA A 529 -11.00 -21.12 8.86
C ALA A 529 -9.71 -21.94 9.01
N ASP A 530 -8.99 -22.16 7.91
CA ASP A 530 -7.74 -22.92 7.96
C ASP A 530 -6.70 -22.10 8.74
N GLY A 531 -6.21 -22.63 9.87
CA GLY A 531 -5.29 -21.94 10.78
C GLY A 531 -5.92 -21.47 12.09
N ASP A 532 -7.25 -21.57 12.24
CA ASP A 532 -7.95 -21.30 13.50
C ASP A 532 -7.69 -22.44 14.51
N ALA A 533 -6.88 -22.15 15.54
CA ALA A 533 -6.66 -23.02 16.69
C ALA A 533 -7.74 -22.84 17.78
N GLY A 534 -8.74 -21.96 17.54
CA GLY A 534 -9.83 -21.64 18.46
C GLY A 534 -9.40 -20.74 19.61
N GLN A 535 -8.23 -20.10 19.54
CA GLN A 535 -7.66 -19.29 20.61
C GLN A 535 -7.60 -17.80 20.22
N PRO A 536 -7.99 -16.86 21.10
CA PRO A 536 -7.89 -15.42 20.79
C PRO A 536 -6.46 -14.93 20.58
N ILE A 537 -5.47 -15.66 21.13
CA ILE A 537 -4.04 -15.45 20.93
C ILE A 537 -3.45 -16.77 20.44
N GLU A 538 -2.87 -16.74 19.24
CA GLU A 538 -2.23 -17.90 18.61
C GLU A 538 -0.73 -17.68 18.50
N VAL A 539 0.03 -18.70 18.89
CA VAL A 539 1.49 -18.68 18.84
C VAL A 539 1.95 -20.00 18.26
N GLU A 540 2.55 -19.97 17.07
CA GLU A 540 3.05 -21.15 16.37
C GLU A 540 4.43 -20.87 15.76
N GLY A 541 5.41 -21.74 15.97
CA GLY A 541 6.74 -21.54 15.40
C GLY A 541 7.43 -20.27 15.90
N ALA A 542 7.26 -19.96 17.20
CA ALA A 542 7.88 -18.83 17.87
C ALA A 542 8.59 -19.25 19.17
N GLU A 543 9.64 -18.52 19.53
CA GLU A 543 10.48 -18.76 20.71
C GLU A 543 10.48 -17.54 21.64
N ASP A 544 10.76 -17.75 22.93
CA ASP A 544 10.84 -16.69 23.96
C ASP A 544 9.60 -15.79 23.99
N VAL A 545 8.42 -16.43 24.08
CA VAL A 545 7.12 -15.76 24.05
C VAL A 545 6.55 -15.58 25.47
N VAL A 546 6.16 -14.35 25.80
CA VAL A 546 5.50 -13.98 27.07
C VAL A 546 4.07 -13.54 26.79
N THR A 547 3.10 -14.21 27.41
CA THR A 547 1.66 -13.90 27.30
C THR A 547 1.06 -13.62 28.68
N GLU A 548 1.01 -12.35 29.10
CA GLU A 548 0.62 -11.98 30.48
C GLU A 548 -0.42 -10.86 30.54
N GLY A 549 -1.36 -10.96 31.49
CA GLY A 549 -2.31 -9.89 31.78
C GLY A 549 -3.30 -9.55 30.66
N ASN A 550 -3.48 -10.43 29.67
CA ASN A 550 -4.47 -10.22 28.61
C ASN A 550 -5.89 -10.60 29.09
N GLU A 551 -6.86 -9.77 28.77
CA GLU A 551 -8.29 -10.00 29.06
C GLU A 551 -8.98 -10.55 27.81
N LEU A 552 -9.57 -11.75 27.91
CA LEU A 552 -10.18 -12.47 26.78
C LEU A 552 -11.67 -12.69 27.06
N SER A 553 -12.55 -12.34 26.11
CA SER A 553 -14.01 -12.52 26.22
C SER A 553 -14.68 -12.80 24.86
N GLY A 554 -15.94 -13.23 24.84
CA GLY A 554 -16.72 -13.41 23.61
C GLY A 554 -16.13 -14.38 22.57
N VAL A 555 -15.32 -15.36 22.98
CA VAL A 555 -14.67 -16.29 22.03
C VAL A 555 -15.71 -17.22 21.41
N GLY A 556 -15.73 -17.27 20.08
CA GLY A 556 -16.75 -18.00 19.32
C GLY A 556 -18.07 -17.26 19.18
N GLU A 557 -18.22 -16.08 19.79
CA GLU A 557 -19.42 -15.25 19.69
C GLU A 557 -19.19 -14.15 18.62
N PRO A 558 -20.08 -14.01 17.62
CA PRO A 558 -20.00 -12.90 16.68
C PRO A 558 -20.31 -11.56 17.37
N LEU A 559 -19.85 -10.45 16.76
CA LEU A 559 -20.19 -9.07 17.13
C LEU A 559 -21.69 -8.79 17.18
#